data_AF-D8QJQ2-F1
#
_entry.id   AF-D8QJQ2-F1
#
_cell.length_a   1.000
_cell.length_b   1.000
_cell.length_c   1.000
_cell.angle_alpha   90.00
_cell.angle_beta   90.00
_cell.angle_gamma   90.00
#
_symmetry.space_group_name_H-M   'P 1'
#
loop_
_entity.id
_entity.type
_entity.pdbx_description
1 polymer ?
#
loop_
_entity_poly.entity_id
_entity_poly.type
_entity_poly.pdbx_seq_one_letter_code
_entity_poly.pdbx_strand_id
1 'polypeptide(L)'
;MSYIDFEGAHKFPTKTTGRKVISDKGTRPAVYSAWTKIGRPYSNTMNIGAVDPYRATWWSWWSAHMPAVRRLPGGSLLDPARLVDVIRSSDDWEGLDQVFGKDGMLQFLLTLLWWGDAVHGRGNAKQRAEWEIACADFSGILDAIIVTTGHKKANRKRKAPGDDAGPSKKARQSHEKPCPPRRSSRHTSAPTPSTSKVRRH
;
A
#
# COMPACT_ATOMS: atom_id res chain seq x y z
N MET A 1 -15.65 -5.62 -12.23
CA MET A 1 -15.46 -5.62 -10.77
C MET A 1 -14.65 -4.39 -10.43
N SER A 2 -15.17 -3.47 -9.61
CA SER A 2 -14.43 -2.25 -9.27
C SER A 2 -13.30 -2.57 -8.30
N TYR A 3 -12.25 -1.76 -8.26
CA TYR A 3 -11.15 -1.92 -7.30
C TYR A 3 -11.65 -1.88 -5.84
N ILE A 4 -12.73 -1.14 -5.58
CA ILE A 4 -13.41 -1.06 -4.29
C ILE A 4 -14.02 -2.42 -3.90
N ASP A 5 -14.62 -3.14 -4.87
CA ASP A 5 -15.19 -4.47 -4.62
C ASP A 5 -14.10 -5.50 -4.28
N PHE A 6 -12.94 -5.38 -4.94
CA PHE A 6 -11.77 -6.20 -4.66
C PHE A 6 -11.21 -5.93 -3.25
N GLU A 7 -11.06 -4.66 -2.85
CA GLU A 7 -10.59 -4.32 -1.50
C GLU A 7 -11.53 -4.82 -0.41
N GLY A 8 -12.86 -4.70 -0.65
CA GLY A 8 -13.89 -5.20 0.25
C GLY A 8 -13.83 -6.72 0.44
N ALA A 9 -13.66 -7.47 -0.64
CA ALA A 9 -13.55 -8.93 -0.60
C ALA A 9 -12.34 -9.43 0.22
N HIS A 10 -11.25 -8.65 0.24
CA HIS A 10 -10.01 -8.99 0.93
C HIS A 10 -9.89 -8.41 2.34
N LYS A 11 -10.93 -7.76 2.87
CA LYS A 11 -10.97 -7.14 4.22
C LYS A 11 -9.82 -6.15 4.45
N PHE A 12 -9.42 -5.41 3.42
CA PHE A 12 -8.43 -4.35 3.61
C PHE A 12 -8.95 -3.35 4.66
N PRO A 13 -8.13 -2.95 5.65
CA PRO A 13 -8.59 -2.12 6.76
C PRO A 13 -9.06 -0.75 6.27
N THR A 14 -10.36 -0.47 6.33
CA THR A 14 -10.96 0.78 5.83
C THR A 14 -10.67 2.01 6.70
N LYS A 15 -10.07 1.84 7.89
CA LYS A 15 -9.73 2.92 8.83
C LYS A 15 -8.25 2.89 9.20
N THR A 16 -7.69 4.06 9.50
CA THR A 16 -6.28 4.37 9.80
C THR A 16 -5.65 3.64 10.99
N THR A 17 -6.38 2.79 11.72
CA THR A 17 -5.89 2.10 12.90
C THR A 17 -4.81 1.09 12.53
N GLY A 18 -3.54 1.42 12.83
CA GLY A 18 -2.39 0.53 12.60
C GLY A 18 -1.73 0.65 11.22
N ARG A 19 -2.21 1.51 10.33
CA ARG A 19 -1.53 1.75 9.04
C ARG A 19 -0.32 2.64 9.24
N LYS A 20 0.87 2.13 8.90
CA LYS A 20 2.07 2.95 8.75
C LYS A 20 1.84 3.87 7.54
N VAL A 21 1.51 5.14 7.79
CA VAL A 21 1.41 6.15 6.73
C VAL A 21 2.84 6.54 6.36
N ILE A 22 3.43 5.76 5.43
CA ILE A 22 4.84 5.94 5.05
C ILE A 22 5.05 7.21 4.21
N SER A 23 4.01 7.76 3.58
CA SER A 23 4.14 8.99 2.79
C SER A 23 3.62 10.21 3.53
N ASP A 24 4.53 11.02 4.06
CA ASP A 24 4.24 12.43 4.31
C ASP A 24 3.78 13.11 3.01
N LYS A 25 2.95 14.15 3.14
CA LYS A 25 2.44 14.93 2.00
C LYS A 25 3.56 15.45 1.08
N GLY A 26 4.79 15.54 1.57
CA GLY A 26 5.96 16.07 0.86
C GLY A 26 6.71 15.06 -0.02
N THR A 27 6.63 13.74 0.24
CA THR A 27 7.44 12.76 -0.52
C THR A 27 6.72 12.26 -1.77
N ARG A 28 5.39 12.40 -1.82
CA ARG A 28 4.55 11.91 -2.93
C ARG A 28 4.66 12.80 -4.17
N PRO A 29 4.72 12.23 -5.39
CA PRO A 29 4.65 13.00 -6.62
C PRO A 29 3.42 13.92 -6.66
N ALA A 30 3.64 15.19 -6.96
CA ALA A 30 2.58 16.21 -6.97
C ALA A 30 1.42 15.84 -7.91
N VAL A 31 1.71 15.15 -9.02
CA VAL A 31 0.71 14.69 -9.99
C VAL A 31 -0.30 13.71 -9.37
N TYR A 32 0.16 12.81 -8.50
CA TYR A 32 -0.72 11.85 -7.82
C TYR A 32 -1.55 12.54 -6.75
N SER A 33 -0.97 13.52 -6.03
CA SER A 33 -1.71 14.39 -5.13
C SER A 33 -2.78 15.21 -5.85
N ALA A 34 -2.52 15.68 -7.08
CA ALA A 34 -3.51 16.37 -7.90
C ALA A 34 -4.64 15.41 -8.34
N TRP A 35 -4.29 14.22 -8.82
CA TRP A 35 -5.25 13.18 -9.22
C TRP A 35 -6.20 12.77 -8.09
N THR A 36 -5.67 12.60 -6.88
CA THR A 36 -6.49 12.29 -5.69
C THR A 36 -7.45 13.43 -5.32
N LYS A 37 -7.06 14.70 -5.51
CA LYS A 37 -7.91 15.87 -5.23
C LYS A 37 -9.09 15.99 -6.21
N ILE A 38 -8.93 15.60 -7.46
CA ILE A 38 -9.98 15.66 -8.49
C ILE A 38 -10.91 14.43 -8.48
N GLY A 39 -10.87 13.61 -7.41
CA GLY A 39 -11.79 12.49 -7.27
C GLY A 39 -11.38 11.22 -8.03
N ARG A 40 -10.10 11.09 -8.42
CA ARG A 40 -9.53 9.86 -8.99
C ARG A 40 -10.16 9.40 -10.32
N PRO A 41 -10.25 10.26 -11.35
CA PRO A 41 -10.75 9.84 -12.65
C PRO A 41 -9.75 8.89 -13.31
N TYR A 42 -10.08 7.60 -13.38
CA TYR A 42 -9.23 6.59 -14.06
C TYR A 42 -9.25 6.70 -15.59
N SER A 43 -10.24 7.40 -16.15
CA SER A 43 -10.33 7.69 -17.58
C SER A 43 -9.33 8.75 -18.05
N ASN A 44 -8.74 9.51 -17.13
CA ASN A 44 -7.92 10.66 -17.45
C ASN A 44 -6.46 10.37 -17.10
N THR A 45 -5.58 10.53 -18.07
CA THR A 45 -4.15 10.54 -17.83
C THR A 45 -3.74 11.88 -17.24
N MET A 46 -2.76 11.86 -16.33
CA MET A 46 -2.27 13.08 -15.72
C MET A 46 -1.00 13.53 -16.43
N ASN A 47 -0.91 14.82 -16.77
CA ASN A 47 0.29 15.37 -17.37
C ASN A 47 1.40 15.51 -16.31
N ILE A 48 2.43 14.68 -16.41
CA ILE A 48 3.69 14.90 -15.69
C ILE A 48 4.36 16.13 -16.32
N GLY A 49 4.90 17.08 -15.56
CA GLY A 49 5.59 18.24 -16.13
C GLY A 49 6.98 17.86 -16.69
N ALA A 50 8.02 18.39 -16.05
CA ALA A 50 9.39 17.97 -16.33
C ALA A 50 9.63 16.53 -15.85
N VAL A 51 10.20 15.70 -16.73
CA VAL A 51 10.41 14.26 -16.48
C VAL A 51 11.50 14.02 -15.42
N ASP A 52 12.62 14.75 -15.46
CA ASP A 52 13.74 14.47 -14.55
C ASP A 52 13.43 14.77 -13.07
N PRO A 53 12.79 15.91 -12.72
CA PRO A 53 12.35 16.15 -11.35
C PRO A 53 11.30 15.14 -10.89
N TYR A 54 10.40 14.75 -11.80
CA TYR A 54 9.40 13.73 -11.52
C TYR A 54 10.04 12.38 -11.18
N ARG A 55 10.99 11.93 -12.01
CA ARG A 55 11.78 10.71 -11.79
C ARG A 55 12.43 10.70 -10.41
N ALA A 56 13.13 11.77 -10.05
CA ALA A 56 13.82 11.87 -8.77
C ALA A 56 12.83 11.77 -7.59
N THR A 57 11.70 12.48 -7.69
CA THR A 57 10.62 12.43 -6.69
C THR A 57 10.00 11.03 -6.61
N TRP A 58 9.77 10.38 -7.74
CA TRP A 58 9.18 9.05 -7.81
C TRP A 58 10.07 8.01 -7.14
N TRP A 59 11.38 7.99 -7.42
CA TRP A 59 12.32 7.06 -6.78
C TRP A 59 12.45 7.29 -5.27
N SER A 60 12.50 8.56 -4.83
CA SER A 60 12.49 8.90 -3.41
C SER A 60 11.22 8.38 -2.72
N TRP A 61 10.06 8.56 -3.37
CA TRP A 61 8.78 8.06 -2.86
C TRP A 61 8.73 6.54 -2.83
N TRP A 62 9.13 5.87 -3.90
CA TRP A 62 9.12 4.41 -4.04
C TRP A 62 10.04 3.73 -3.03
N SER A 63 11.29 4.19 -2.92
CA SER A 63 12.28 3.67 -1.96
C SER A 63 11.84 3.81 -0.51
N ALA A 64 11.13 4.90 -0.17
CA ALA A 64 10.59 5.08 1.18
C ALA A 64 9.56 3.99 1.55
N HIS A 65 8.83 3.44 0.57
CA HIS A 65 7.85 2.37 0.79
C HIS A 65 8.49 0.98 0.86
N MET A 66 9.75 0.82 0.48
CA MET A 66 10.39 -0.49 0.51
C MET A 66 10.68 -0.96 1.94
N PRO A 67 10.66 -2.28 2.21
CA PRO A 67 11.02 -2.80 3.53
C PRO A 67 12.48 -2.48 3.85
N ALA A 68 12.85 -2.36 5.14
CA ALA A 68 14.20 -1.97 5.52
C ALA A 68 15.27 -2.92 5.01
N VAL A 69 14.94 -4.20 4.90
CA VAL A 69 15.81 -5.25 4.35
C VAL A 69 16.25 -4.98 2.91
N ARG A 70 15.48 -4.19 2.16
CA ARG A 70 15.83 -3.78 0.80
C ARG A 70 16.76 -2.56 0.76
N ARG A 71 16.83 -1.77 1.83
CA ARG A 71 17.66 -0.56 1.87
C ARG A 71 19.08 -0.94 2.28
N LEU A 72 20.03 -0.79 1.35
CA LEU A 72 21.44 -1.03 1.60
C LEU A 72 22.10 0.21 2.21
N PRO A 73 23.25 0.05 2.92
CA PRO A 73 24.08 1.17 3.31
C PRO A 73 24.46 2.02 2.08
N GLY A 74 24.28 3.33 2.18
CA GLY A 74 24.50 4.25 1.05
C GLY A 74 23.26 4.58 0.22
N GLY A 75 22.08 4.08 0.59
CA GLY A 75 20.80 4.48 -0.01
C GLY A 75 20.46 3.79 -1.33
N SER A 76 21.28 2.82 -1.76
CA SER A 76 20.93 1.92 -2.86
C SER A 76 19.88 0.90 -2.42
N LEU A 77 19.11 0.41 -3.40
CA LEU A 77 18.12 -0.64 -3.18
C LEU A 77 18.72 -1.99 -3.57
N LEU A 78 18.46 -3.02 -2.76
CA LEU A 78 18.71 -4.40 -3.12
C LEU A 78 17.85 -4.76 -4.34
N ASP A 79 18.46 -5.46 -5.28
CA ASP A 79 17.81 -6.02 -6.47
C ASP A 79 16.59 -6.87 -6.05
N PRO A 80 15.40 -6.62 -6.61
CA PRO A 80 14.21 -7.44 -6.35
C PRO A 80 14.43 -8.94 -6.55
N ALA A 81 15.27 -9.35 -7.52
CA ALA A 81 15.55 -10.76 -7.76
C ALA A 81 16.25 -11.45 -6.57
N ARG A 82 16.98 -10.69 -5.76
CA ARG A 82 17.64 -11.20 -4.54
C ARG A 82 16.76 -11.10 -3.30
N LEU A 83 15.64 -10.38 -3.40
CA LEU A 83 14.78 -10.12 -2.26
C LEU A 83 14.06 -11.40 -1.79
N VAL A 84 13.76 -12.32 -2.70
CA VAL A 84 13.13 -13.62 -2.40
C VAL A 84 14.00 -14.51 -1.51
N ASP A 85 15.32 -14.34 -1.54
CA ASP A 85 16.25 -15.10 -0.70
C ASP A 85 16.31 -14.56 0.73
N VAL A 86 15.98 -13.27 0.90
CA VAL A 86 16.12 -12.57 2.18
C VAL A 86 14.78 -12.48 2.92
N ILE A 87 13.69 -12.21 2.20
CA ILE A 87 12.34 -12.16 2.77
C ILE A 87 11.80 -13.58 2.92
N ARG A 88 11.58 -14.00 4.17
CA ARG A 88 11.14 -15.36 4.52
C ARG A 88 9.67 -15.43 4.88
N SER A 89 9.08 -14.29 5.23
CA SER A 89 7.72 -14.20 5.72
C SER A 89 7.01 -12.95 5.24
N SER A 90 5.68 -12.96 5.35
CA SER A 90 4.85 -11.78 5.11
C SER A 90 5.20 -10.62 6.05
N ASP A 91 5.76 -10.92 7.23
CA ASP A 91 5.99 -9.93 8.27
C ASP A 91 7.25 -9.08 7.96
N ASP A 92 8.17 -9.63 7.15
CA ASP A 92 9.40 -8.93 6.70
C ASP A 92 9.11 -7.81 5.70
N TRP A 93 7.90 -7.77 5.14
CA TRP A 93 7.45 -6.67 4.30
C TRP A 93 7.15 -5.41 5.13
N GLU A 94 7.24 -5.46 6.45
CA GLU A 94 7.01 -4.33 7.37
C GLU A 94 5.65 -3.64 7.15
N GLY A 95 4.65 -4.44 6.83
CA GLY A 95 3.35 -3.93 6.49
C GLY A 95 3.29 -3.32 5.10
N LEU A 96 4.22 -3.55 4.17
CA LEU A 96 4.05 -3.12 2.77
C LEU A 96 2.72 -3.65 2.24
N ASP A 97 2.35 -4.89 2.56
CA ASP A 97 1.03 -5.49 2.32
C ASP A 97 -0.16 -4.70 2.93
N GLN A 98 0.10 -3.85 3.92
CA GLN A 98 -0.88 -3.07 4.70
C GLN A 98 -0.76 -1.53 4.53
N VAL A 99 0.38 -1.01 4.05
CA VAL A 99 0.75 0.42 3.92
C VAL A 99 -0.02 1.12 2.80
N PHE A 100 -0.76 0.33 2.06
CA PHE A 100 -1.61 0.73 1.00
C PHE A 100 -2.88 1.37 1.56
N GLY A 101 -2.91 2.71 1.53
CA GLY A 101 -4.14 3.49 1.68
C GLY A 101 -5.19 3.05 0.64
N LYS A 102 -6.23 3.85 0.42
CA LYS A 102 -7.38 3.48 -0.44
C LYS A 102 -7.02 3.10 -1.90
N ASP A 103 -5.78 3.32 -2.35
CA ASP A 103 -5.35 3.00 -3.73
C ASP A 103 -4.22 1.96 -3.76
N GLY A 104 -3.73 1.52 -2.61
CA GLY A 104 -2.60 0.62 -2.49
C GLY A 104 -1.46 0.70 -3.50
N MET A 105 -1.04 -0.45 -4.05
CA MET A 105 -0.01 -0.52 -5.10
C MET A 105 -0.47 0.13 -6.41
N LEU A 106 -1.78 0.28 -6.61
CA LEU A 106 -2.33 0.90 -7.82
C LEU A 106 -1.82 2.33 -8.00
N GLN A 107 -1.53 3.03 -6.90
CA GLN A 107 -0.93 4.37 -6.98
C GLN A 107 0.41 4.37 -7.71
N PHE A 108 1.27 3.39 -7.48
CA PHE A 108 2.57 3.29 -8.13
C PHE A 108 2.41 2.91 -9.59
N LEU A 109 1.52 1.95 -9.88
CA LEU A 109 1.18 1.57 -11.25
C LEU A 109 0.65 2.76 -12.08
N LEU A 110 -0.27 3.56 -11.52
CA LEU A 110 -0.78 4.77 -12.19
C LEU A 110 0.32 5.80 -12.44
N THR A 111 1.18 6.04 -11.44
CA THR A 111 2.29 6.98 -11.61
C THR A 111 3.35 6.50 -12.61
N LEU A 112 3.54 5.19 -12.76
CA LEU A 112 4.38 4.60 -13.80
C LEU A 112 3.74 4.71 -15.18
N LEU A 113 2.42 4.52 -15.28
CA LEU A 113 1.68 4.70 -16.53
C LEU A 113 1.82 6.14 -17.05
N TRP A 114 1.53 7.14 -16.21
CA TRP A 114 1.67 8.54 -16.60
C TRP A 114 3.11 8.89 -16.96
N TRP A 115 4.10 8.29 -16.26
CA TRP A 115 5.51 8.47 -16.58
C TRP A 115 5.85 7.86 -17.93
N GLY A 116 5.31 6.68 -18.23
CA GLY A 116 5.38 6.04 -19.53
C GLY A 116 4.88 6.96 -20.64
N ASP A 117 3.68 7.52 -20.48
CA ASP A 117 3.09 8.47 -21.44
C ASP A 117 4.02 9.66 -21.69
N ALA A 118 4.61 10.21 -20.63
CA ALA A 118 5.52 11.35 -20.72
C ALA A 118 6.82 11.01 -21.47
N VAL A 119 7.45 9.86 -21.19
CA VAL A 119 8.73 9.48 -21.83
C VAL A 119 8.57 9.01 -23.27
N HIS A 120 7.42 8.43 -23.62
CA HIS A 120 7.11 8.05 -25.00
C HIS A 120 6.66 9.24 -25.83
N GLY A 121 5.89 10.16 -25.25
CA GLY A 121 5.40 11.35 -25.96
C GLY A 121 6.46 12.42 -26.21
N ARG A 122 7.34 12.68 -25.22
CA ARG A 122 8.32 13.79 -25.30
C ARG A 122 9.67 13.52 -24.65
N GLY A 123 9.90 12.32 -24.14
CA GLY A 123 11.16 11.97 -23.47
C GLY A 123 12.26 11.52 -24.44
N ASN A 124 13.50 11.56 -23.95
CA ASN A 124 14.67 11.03 -24.66
C ASN A 124 14.95 9.56 -24.29
N ALA A 125 15.88 8.92 -25.00
CA ALA A 125 16.23 7.50 -24.80
C ALA A 125 16.67 7.19 -23.35
N LYS A 126 17.44 8.10 -22.72
CA LYS A 126 17.86 7.93 -21.33
C LYS A 126 16.66 7.93 -20.37
N GLN A 127 15.70 8.84 -20.56
CA GLN A 127 14.50 8.90 -19.74
C GLN A 127 13.61 7.66 -19.90
N ARG A 128 13.56 7.07 -21.09
CA ARG A 128 12.85 5.80 -21.34
C ARG A 128 13.51 4.64 -20.61
N ALA A 129 14.84 4.51 -20.70
CA ALA A 129 15.58 3.48 -19.97
C ALA A 129 15.37 3.58 -18.45
N GLU A 130 15.35 4.79 -17.89
CA GLU A 130 15.08 5.01 -16.46
C GLU A 130 13.66 4.60 -16.05
N TRP A 131 12.68 4.84 -16.92
CA TRP A 131 11.31 4.38 -16.71
C TRP A 131 11.19 2.85 -16.81
N GLU A 132 11.90 2.22 -17.75
CA GLU A 132 11.96 0.75 -17.86
C GLU A 132 12.58 0.11 -16.61
N ILE A 133 13.65 0.71 -16.07
CA ILE A 133 14.25 0.28 -14.80
C ILE A 133 13.22 0.36 -13.67
N ALA A 134 12.46 1.46 -13.59
CA ALA A 134 11.41 1.61 -12.58
C ALA A 134 10.28 0.57 -12.73
N CYS A 135 9.90 0.23 -13.97
CA CYS A 135 8.91 -0.81 -14.25
C CYS A 135 9.42 -2.21 -13.87
N ALA A 136 10.67 -2.54 -14.21
CA ALA A 136 11.31 -3.79 -13.84
C ALA A 136 11.41 -3.93 -12.31
N ASP A 137 11.80 -2.85 -11.63
CA ASP A 137 11.88 -2.79 -10.18
C ASP A 137 10.53 -3.05 -9.51
N PHE A 138 9.49 -2.34 -9.98
CA PHE A 138 8.13 -2.49 -9.49
C PHE A 138 7.59 -3.91 -9.72
N SER A 139 7.78 -4.46 -10.92
CA SER A 139 7.35 -5.83 -11.25
C SER A 139 8.05 -6.86 -10.35
N GLY A 140 9.37 -6.74 -10.18
CA GLY A 140 10.12 -7.66 -9.33
C GLY A 140 9.66 -7.64 -7.87
N ILE A 141 9.23 -6.48 -7.37
CA ILE A 141 8.62 -6.37 -6.03
C ILE A 141 7.26 -7.06 -5.97
N LEU A 142 6.41 -6.91 -7.00
CA LEU A 142 5.15 -7.64 -7.05
C LEU A 142 5.37 -9.16 -7.07
N ASP A 143 6.32 -9.64 -7.86
CA ASP A 143 6.67 -11.06 -7.92
C ASP A 143 7.15 -11.58 -6.56
N ALA A 144 8.04 -10.84 -5.90
CA ALA A 144 8.52 -11.18 -4.56
C ALA A 144 7.38 -11.22 -3.53
N ILE A 145 6.42 -10.29 -3.58
CA ILE A 145 5.23 -10.30 -2.72
C ILE A 145 4.37 -11.54 -2.99
N ILE A 146 4.13 -11.88 -4.27
CA ILE A 146 3.33 -13.05 -4.66
C ILE A 146 3.96 -14.35 -4.13
N VAL A 147 5.28 -14.52 -4.32
CA VAL A 147 6.02 -15.70 -3.87
C VAL A 147 5.95 -15.86 -2.35
N THR A 148 6.28 -14.79 -1.62
CA THR A 148 6.39 -14.81 -0.15
C THR A 148 5.03 -14.94 0.55
N THR A 149 3.96 -14.38 -0.04
CA THR A 149 2.59 -14.54 0.49
C THR A 149 1.96 -15.90 0.12
N GLY A 150 2.32 -16.46 -1.04
CA GLY A 150 1.85 -17.76 -1.51
C GLY A 150 2.28 -18.94 -0.63
N HIS A 151 3.46 -18.86 0.00
CA HIS A 151 4.02 -19.94 0.84
C HIS A 151 3.17 -20.28 2.07
N LYS A 152 2.33 -19.35 2.57
CA LYS A 152 1.42 -19.63 3.70
C LYS A 152 0.35 -20.69 3.36
N LYS A 153 -0.04 -20.85 2.09
CA LYS A 153 -1.06 -21.84 1.69
C LYS A 153 -0.51 -23.26 1.58
N ALA A 154 0.75 -23.42 1.19
CA ALA A 154 1.36 -24.74 1.00
C ALA A 154 1.72 -25.41 2.34
N ASN A 155 2.29 -24.67 3.29
CA ASN A 155 2.67 -25.24 4.60
C ASN A 155 1.48 -25.59 5.49
N ARG A 156 0.33 -24.92 5.32
CA ARG A 156 -0.88 -25.24 6.10
C ARG A 156 -1.54 -26.56 5.66
N LYS A 157 -1.26 -27.03 4.44
CA LYS A 157 -1.83 -28.28 3.89
C LYS A 157 -0.99 -29.54 4.20
N ARG A 158 0.22 -29.38 4.76
CA ARG A 158 1.09 -30.50 5.18
C ARG A 158 0.95 -30.91 6.64
N LYS A 159 0.09 -30.25 7.44
CA LYS A 159 -0.41 -30.84 8.69
C LYS A 159 -1.50 -31.84 8.33
N ALA A 160 -1.07 -33.03 7.91
CA ALA A 160 -1.96 -34.17 7.74
C ALA A 160 -2.54 -34.57 9.12
N PRO A 161 -3.82 -34.97 9.17
CA PRO A 161 -4.45 -35.52 10.36
C PRO A 161 -4.10 -37.02 10.50
N GLY A 162 -3.58 -37.41 11.65
CA GLY A 162 -3.16 -38.78 11.99
C GLY A 162 -1.63 -38.85 12.10
N ASP A 163 -1.00 -39.15 13.24
CA ASP A 163 -1.40 -40.05 14.33
C ASP A 163 -1.12 -39.42 15.69
N ASP A 164 -2.17 -39.17 16.47
CA ASP A 164 -2.08 -39.21 17.93
C ASP A 164 -3.45 -39.63 18.46
N ALA A 165 -3.70 -40.93 18.38
CA ALA A 165 -4.73 -41.61 19.15
C ALA A 165 -4.28 -41.65 20.62
N GLY A 166 -4.42 -40.52 21.33
CA GLY A 166 -4.28 -40.43 22.78
C GLY A 166 -5.64 -40.24 23.45
N PRO A 167 -6.07 -41.10 24.39
CA PRO A 167 -7.41 -41.05 24.94
C PRO A 167 -7.54 -40.04 26.08
N SER A 168 -8.70 -39.36 26.11
CA SER A 168 -9.46 -38.93 27.29
C SER A 168 -8.73 -38.24 28.46
N LYS A 169 -9.18 -37.02 28.80
CA LYS A 169 -9.87 -36.77 30.09
C LYS A 169 -10.56 -35.40 30.18
N LYS A 170 -11.86 -35.51 30.47
CA LYS A 170 -12.83 -34.60 31.13
C LYS A 170 -12.26 -33.37 31.89
N ALA A 171 -12.95 -32.24 31.73
CA ALA A 171 -13.58 -31.40 32.78
C ALA A 171 -13.81 -29.98 32.20
N ARG A 172 -15.02 -29.61 31.76
CA ARG A 172 -16.13 -29.08 32.58
C ARG A 172 -15.68 -27.96 33.54
N GLN A 173 -15.80 -26.71 33.11
CA GLN A 173 -16.30 -25.62 33.97
C GLN A 173 -16.74 -24.42 33.12
N SER A 174 -18.06 -24.34 32.98
CA SER A 174 -18.82 -23.15 32.63
C SER A 174 -18.64 -22.09 33.72
N HIS A 175 -17.99 -20.98 33.37
CA HIS A 175 -18.13 -19.74 34.13
C HIS A 175 -18.66 -18.67 33.17
N GLU A 176 -19.97 -18.45 33.27
CA GLU A 176 -20.63 -17.26 32.79
C GLU A 176 -19.93 -16.04 33.39
N LYS A 177 -19.48 -15.11 32.55
CA LYS A 177 -19.10 -13.77 32.99
C LYS A 177 -20.10 -12.75 32.42
N PRO A 178 -20.62 -11.86 33.28
CA PRO A 178 -21.75 -11.01 32.98
C PRO A 178 -21.39 -9.88 32.00
N CYS A 179 -22.39 -9.57 31.18
CA CYS A 179 -22.44 -8.48 30.22
C CYS A 179 -22.26 -7.11 30.92
N PRO A 180 -21.29 -6.26 30.55
CA PRO A 180 -21.23 -4.90 31.07
C PRO A 180 -22.27 -3.98 30.38
N PRO A 181 -22.82 -3.00 31.13
CA PRO A 181 -23.96 -2.20 30.70
C PRO A 181 -23.65 -1.27 29.53
N ARG A 182 -24.61 -1.27 28.60
CA ARG A 182 -24.76 -0.41 27.43
C ARG A 182 -24.85 1.05 27.86
N ARG A 183 -23.76 1.82 27.71
CA ARG A 183 -23.75 3.24 28.06
C ARG A 183 -24.39 4.08 26.95
N SER A 184 -25.50 4.69 27.34
CA SER A 184 -26.35 5.60 26.60
C SER A 184 -25.63 6.86 26.09
N SER A 185 -25.99 7.26 24.87
CA SER A 185 -26.19 8.63 24.37
C SER A 185 -25.28 9.78 24.85
N ARG A 186 -24.60 10.41 23.89
CA ARG A 186 -24.61 11.89 23.85
C ARG A 186 -24.56 12.39 22.41
N HIS A 187 -25.72 12.84 21.95
CA HIS A 187 -25.84 13.87 20.93
C HIS A 187 -25.07 15.10 21.42
N THR A 188 -24.13 15.59 20.61
CA THR A 188 -23.68 16.98 20.72
C THR A 188 -23.81 17.59 19.35
N SER A 189 -24.67 18.59 19.33
CA SER A 189 -25.09 19.46 18.24
C SER A 189 -23.93 20.20 17.56
N ALA A 190 -24.11 20.43 16.26
CA ALA A 190 -23.33 21.35 15.44
C ALA A 190 -23.51 22.81 15.91
N PRO A 191 -22.49 23.65 15.70
CA PRO A 191 -22.69 25.06 15.41
C PRO A 191 -22.36 25.40 13.94
N THR A 192 -23.25 26.23 13.44
CA THR A 192 -23.44 26.94 12.16
C THR A 192 -22.25 27.77 11.62
N PRO A 193 -22.33 28.22 10.35
CA PRO A 193 -21.23 28.88 9.64
C PRO A 193 -21.06 30.36 10.03
N SER A 194 -19.83 30.84 10.05
CA SER A 194 -19.50 32.26 10.12
C SER A 194 -19.10 32.77 8.73
N THR A 195 -19.99 33.55 8.13
CA THR A 195 -19.74 34.40 6.97
C THR A 195 -18.94 35.63 7.38
N SER A 196 -17.75 35.81 6.82
CA SER A 196 -17.05 37.10 6.82
C SER A 196 -16.75 37.54 5.40
N LYS A 197 -17.59 38.45 4.91
CA LYS A 197 -17.29 39.51 3.92
C LYS A 197 -15.96 40.19 4.28
N VAL A 198 -15.14 40.57 3.30
CA VAL A 198 -14.30 41.80 3.19
C VAL A 198 -13.44 41.61 1.92
N ARG A 199 -13.15 42.56 1.02
CA ARG A 199 -13.68 43.85 0.57
C ARG A 199 -12.85 44.18 -0.68
N ARG A 200 -13.49 44.74 -1.70
CA ARG A 200 -12.85 45.23 -2.94
C ARG A 200 -11.76 46.25 -2.65
N HIS A 201 -10.71 46.25 -3.46
CA HIS A 201 -10.09 47.46 -4.02
C HIS A 201 -9.72 47.19 -5.48
#